data_AF-L9YD59-F1
#
_entry.id   AF-L9YD59-F1
#
_cell.length_a   1.000
_cell.length_b   1.000
_cell.length_c   1.000
_cell.angle_alpha   90.00
_cell.angle_beta   90.00
_cell.angle_gamma   90.00
#
_symmetry.space_group_name_H-M   'P 1'
#
loop_
_entity.id
_entity.type
_entity.pdbx_description
1 polymer ?
#
loop_
_entity_poly.entity_id
_entity_poly.type
_entity_poly.pdbx_seq_one_letter_code
_entity_poly.pdbx_strand_id
1 'polypeptide(L)'
;MYAEVSGETAIDGYESSDLAVDEALREGWLKVTESPSYSISEVSKIMDQSRRFIATASDRPEDIVEKADTEIIGLSLQMLIDGTADQVTVVTNDIPLGEATEALIPKYGFAADQVAWLTGGDLAPELDEDFVPEFE
;
A
#
# COMPACT_ATOMS: atom_id res chain seq x y z
N MET A 1 24.59 -22.15 -24.86
CA MET A 1 24.65 -23.27 -23.90
C MET A 1 24.76 -22.63 -22.53
N TYR A 2 23.64 -22.44 -21.84
CA TYR A 2 23.66 -21.95 -20.47
C TYR A 2 23.87 -23.16 -19.57
N ALA A 3 24.92 -23.11 -18.75
CA ALA A 3 25.12 -24.07 -17.69
C ALA A 3 24.14 -23.72 -16.57
N GLU A 4 23.19 -24.62 -16.32
CA GLU A 4 22.35 -24.59 -15.13
C GLU A 4 23.24 -24.77 -13.91
N VAL A 5 23.30 -23.75 -13.05
CA VAL A 5 23.86 -23.87 -11.71
C VAL A 5 22.73 -24.39 -10.83
N SER A 6 22.64 -25.70 -10.69
CA SER A 6 21.87 -26.36 -9.63
C SER A 6 22.61 -26.19 -8.30
N GLY A 7 22.44 -25.02 -7.69
CA GLY A 7 22.69 -24.82 -6.27
C GLY A 7 21.40 -25.09 -5.51
N GLU A 8 21.38 -26.16 -4.72
CA GLU A 8 20.39 -26.36 -3.67
C GLU A 8 20.46 -25.18 -2.69
N THR A 9 19.65 -24.16 -2.94
CA THR A 9 19.05 -23.38 -1.86
C THR A 9 17.66 -23.96 -1.67
N ALA A 10 17.57 -24.98 -0.82
CA ALA A 10 16.39 -25.07 0.03
C ALA A 10 16.44 -23.82 0.91
N ILE A 11 16.03 -22.69 0.33
CA ILE A 11 15.38 -21.66 1.10
C ILE A 11 14.17 -22.38 1.69
N ASP A 12 14.33 -22.81 2.93
CA ASP A 12 13.17 -23.08 3.78
C ASP A 12 12.25 -21.89 3.54
N GLY A 13 11.06 -22.17 3.02
CA GLY A 13 10.18 -21.11 2.55
C GLY A 13 10.07 -20.08 3.65
N TYR A 14 9.88 -18.80 3.30
CA TYR A 14 9.32 -17.89 4.27
C TYR A 14 8.07 -18.58 4.81
N GLU A 15 8.14 -19.15 6.01
CA GLU A 15 7.00 -19.41 6.85
C GLU A 15 6.52 -18.00 7.17
N SER A 16 5.86 -17.37 6.19
CA SER A 16 4.91 -16.28 6.35
C SER A 16 3.83 -16.87 7.23
N SER A 17 4.17 -17.06 8.50
CA SER A 17 3.29 -17.71 9.43
C SER A 17 2.15 -16.73 9.59
N ASP A 18 0.93 -17.21 9.32
CA ASP A 18 -0.31 -16.49 9.60
C ASP A 18 -0.27 -15.84 11.00
N LEU A 19 0.57 -16.38 11.91
CA LEU A 19 0.96 -15.81 13.20
C LEU A 19 1.29 -14.31 13.19
N ALA A 20 2.06 -13.76 12.25
CA ALA A 20 2.48 -12.35 12.35
C ALA A 20 1.30 -11.38 12.13
N VAL A 21 0.48 -11.67 11.12
CA VAL A 21 -0.74 -10.90 10.82
C VAL A 21 -1.78 -11.13 11.91
N ASP A 22 -1.98 -12.38 12.34
CA ASP A 22 -2.92 -12.73 13.40
C ASP A 22 -2.52 -12.09 14.73
N GLU A 23 -1.22 -12.06 15.06
CA GLU A 23 -0.69 -11.42 16.25
C GLU A 23 -0.90 -9.91 16.19
N ALA A 24 -0.57 -9.27 15.07
CA ALA A 24 -0.78 -7.84 14.90
C ALA A 24 -2.27 -7.46 14.98
N LEU A 25 -3.18 -8.31 14.49
CA LEU A 25 -4.62 -8.15 14.68
C LEU A 25 -5.03 -8.34 16.15
N ARG A 26 -4.52 -9.37 16.82
CA ARG A 26 -4.80 -9.69 18.24
C ARG A 26 -4.33 -8.56 19.16
N GLU A 27 -3.18 -7.98 18.87
CA GLU A 27 -2.55 -6.90 19.63
C GLU A 27 -3.09 -5.51 19.24
N GLY A 28 -3.85 -5.41 18.16
CA GLY A 28 -4.48 -4.18 17.70
C GLY A 28 -3.56 -3.25 16.90
N TRP A 29 -2.40 -3.73 16.46
CA TRP A 29 -1.52 -3.04 15.51
C TRP A 29 -2.11 -3.02 14.10
N LEU A 30 -2.82 -4.09 13.72
CA LEU A 30 -3.58 -4.16 12.48
C LEU A 30 -5.09 -4.14 12.76
N LYS A 31 -5.83 -3.65 11.78
CA LYS A 31 -7.28 -3.68 11.77
C LYS A 31 -7.79 -4.03 10.38
N VAL A 32 -8.73 -4.97 10.30
CA VAL A 32 -9.49 -5.23 9.08
C VAL A 32 -10.51 -4.10 8.89
N THR A 33 -10.52 -3.51 7.70
CA THR A 33 -11.45 -2.45 7.30
C THR A 33 -12.41 -2.94 6.24
N GLU A 34 -13.60 -2.37 6.23
CA GLU A 34 -14.52 -2.49 5.10
C GLU A 34 -13.98 -1.69 3.91
N SER A 35 -14.48 -2.00 2.71
CA SER A 35 -14.23 -1.18 1.52
C SER A 35 -14.72 0.26 1.74
N PRO A 36 -14.08 1.26 1.11
CA PRO A 36 -14.50 2.65 1.23
C PRO A 36 -15.93 2.85 0.69
N SER A 37 -16.63 3.82 1.28
CA SER A 37 -18.04 4.08 1.00
C SER A 37 -18.22 4.82 -0.32
N TYR A 38 -18.67 4.11 -1.35
CA TYR A 38 -19.04 4.70 -2.65
C TYR A 38 -20.21 5.70 -2.60
N SER A 39 -20.93 5.79 -1.48
CA SER A 39 -21.97 6.82 -1.30
C SER A 39 -21.39 8.21 -1.05
N ILE A 40 -20.10 8.30 -0.66
CA ILE A 40 -19.37 9.56 -0.52
C ILE A 40 -18.87 9.96 -1.91
N SER A 41 -19.31 11.13 -2.39
CA SER A 41 -19.06 11.56 -3.77
C SER A 41 -17.57 11.72 -4.07
N GLU A 42 -16.82 12.26 -3.11
CA GLU A 42 -15.39 12.49 -3.16
C GLU A 42 -14.63 11.16 -3.27
N VAL A 43 -15.04 10.16 -2.49
CA VAL A 43 -14.47 8.80 -2.52
C VAL A 43 -14.70 8.16 -3.89
N SER A 44 -15.93 8.16 -4.40
CA SER A 44 -16.19 7.58 -5.73
C SER A 44 -15.38 8.29 -6.83
N LYS A 45 -15.25 9.63 -6.76
CA LYS A 45 -14.49 10.41 -7.74
C LYS A 45 -13.00 10.12 -7.69
N ILE A 46 -12.40 10.06 -6.49
CA ILE A 46 -10.97 9.80 -6.38
C ILE A 46 -10.64 8.38 -6.85
N MET A 47 -11.51 7.41 -6.61
CA MET A 47 -11.32 6.04 -7.10
C MET A 47 -11.31 5.99 -8.64
N ASP A 48 -12.26 6.67 -9.30
CA ASP A 48 -12.28 6.78 -10.77
C ASP A 48 -11.08 7.56 -11.34
N GLN A 49 -10.62 8.59 -10.61
CA GLN A 49 -9.40 9.32 -10.99
C GLN A 49 -8.14 8.48 -10.81
N SER A 50 -8.08 7.69 -9.74
CA SER A 50 -6.96 6.79 -9.43
C SER A 50 -6.83 5.72 -10.49
N ARG A 51 -7.95 5.11 -10.91
CA ARG A 51 -7.94 4.13 -12.01
C ARG A 51 -7.30 4.69 -13.27
N ARG A 52 -7.73 5.89 -13.69
CA ARG A 52 -7.17 6.60 -14.85
C ARG A 52 -5.70 6.95 -14.69
N PHE A 53 -5.33 7.42 -13.51
CA PHE A 53 -3.97 7.80 -13.19
C PHE A 53 -3.04 6.59 -13.31
N ILE A 54 -3.37 5.50 -12.62
CA ILE A 54 -2.59 4.26 -12.59
C ILE A 54 -2.49 3.66 -13.99
N ALA A 55 -3.60 3.59 -14.72
CA ALA A 55 -3.63 3.12 -16.11
C ALA A 55 -2.65 3.93 -17.00
N THR A 56 -2.68 5.25 -16.88
CA THR A 56 -1.81 6.14 -17.66
C THR A 56 -0.35 5.98 -17.25
N ALA A 57 -0.06 5.96 -15.95
CA ALA A 57 1.30 5.85 -15.41
C ALA A 57 1.96 4.50 -15.75
N SER A 58 1.15 3.44 -15.84
CA SER A 58 1.62 2.09 -16.16
C SER A 58 1.55 1.72 -17.65
N ASP A 59 1.12 2.64 -18.52
CA ASP A 59 0.86 2.41 -19.96
C ASP A 59 -0.02 1.17 -20.20
N ARG A 60 -1.12 1.09 -19.44
CA ARG A 60 -2.05 -0.06 -19.43
C ARG A 60 -3.49 0.40 -19.57
N PRO A 61 -4.38 -0.45 -20.12
CA PRO A 61 -5.82 -0.18 -20.11
C PRO A 61 -6.39 -0.02 -18.70
N GLU A 62 -7.40 0.83 -18.53
CA GLU A 62 -8.06 1.05 -17.23
C GLU A 62 -8.79 -0.19 -16.69
N ASP A 63 -9.28 -1.07 -17.56
CA ASP A 63 -10.03 -2.27 -17.18
C ASP A 63 -9.17 -3.36 -16.54
N ILE A 64 -7.85 -3.24 -16.63
CA ILE A 64 -6.90 -4.15 -15.96
C ILE A 64 -6.28 -3.56 -14.68
N VAL A 65 -6.62 -2.31 -14.33
CA VAL A 65 -6.21 -1.74 -13.04
C VAL A 65 -7.01 -2.42 -11.93
N GLU A 66 -6.31 -2.85 -10.89
CA GLU A 66 -6.92 -3.59 -9.80
C GLU A 66 -7.86 -2.68 -9.00
N LYS A 67 -9.01 -3.22 -8.60
CA LYS A 67 -9.96 -2.47 -7.76
C LYS A 67 -9.32 -2.12 -6.41
N ALA A 68 -8.49 -3.01 -5.87
CA ALA A 68 -7.80 -2.84 -4.60
C ALA A 68 -6.97 -1.55 -4.56
N ASP A 69 -6.21 -1.25 -5.61
CA ASP A 69 -5.41 -0.01 -5.70
C ASP A 69 -6.27 1.24 -5.53
N THR A 70 -7.42 1.25 -6.23
CA THR A 70 -8.35 2.38 -6.15
C THR A 70 -9.02 2.45 -4.78
N GLU A 71 -9.32 1.30 -4.16
CA GLU A 71 -9.91 1.23 -2.81
C GLU A 71 -8.95 1.71 -1.72
N ILE A 72 -7.64 1.42 -1.82
CA ILE A 72 -6.63 1.94 -0.89
C ILE A 72 -6.62 3.47 -0.89
N ILE A 73 -6.62 4.08 -2.09
CA ILE A 73 -6.64 5.54 -2.24
C ILE A 73 -7.98 6.12 -1.76
N GLY A 74 -9.09 5.47 -2.11
CA GLY A 74 -10.44 5.87 -1.69
C GLY A 74 -10.63 5.84 -0.18
N LEU A 75 -10.13 4.79 0.49
CA LEU A 75 -10.15 4.65 1.93
C LEU A 75 -9.28 5.71 2.61
N SER A 76 -8.08 5.95 2.08
CA SER A 76 -7.18 6.99 2.59
C SER A 76 -7.85 8.37 2.60
N LEU A 77 -8.51 8.73 1.49
CA LEU A 77 -9.29 9.96 1.42
C LEU A 77 -10.47 9.95 2.40
N GLN A 78 -11.21 8.85 2.48
CA GLN A 78 -12.34 8.74 3.40
C GLN A 78 -11.91 8.95 4.86
N MET A 79 -10.79 8.34 5.28
CA MET A 79 -10.31 8.45 6.65
C MET A 79 -10.01 9.89 7.05
N LEU A 80 -9.46 10.68 6.12
CA LEU A 80 -9.19 12.10 6.28
C LEU A 80 -10.51 12.93 6.28
N ILE A 81 -11.46 12.62 5.40
CA ILE A 81 -12.78 13.29 5.35
C ILE A 81 -13.57 13.07 6.64
N ASP A 82 -13.62 11.82 7.11
CA ASP A 82 -14.37 11.42 8.30
C ASP A 82 -13.66 11.87 9.59
N GLY A 83 -12.44 12.40 9.50
CA GLY A 83 -11.63 12.81 10.65
C GLY A 83 -11.20 11.63 11.54
N THR A 84 -11.18 10.42 10.99
CA THR A 84 -10.73 9.21 11.70
C THR A 84 -9.20 9.10 11.76
N ALA A 85 -8.50 9.86 10.90
CA ALA A 85 -7.06 10.05 10.94
C ALA A 85 -6.74 11.51 10.54
N ASP A 86 -5.73 12.10 11.18
CA ASP A 86 -5.23 13.43 10.84
C ASP A 86 -4.24 13.40 9.66
N GLN A 87 -3.56 12.25 9.47
CA GLN A 87 -2.59 11.96 8.42
C GLN A 87 -2.73 10.49 7.99
N VAL A 88 -2.47 10.19 6.72
CA VAL A 88 -2.43 8.82 6.19
C VAL A 88 -1.11 8.55 5.47
N THR A 89 -0.51 7.40 5.76
CA THR A 89 0.64 6.86 5.02
C THR A 89 0.22 5.59 4.31
N VAL A 90 0.39 5.57 2.99
CA VAL A 90 0.18 4.37 2.17
C VAL A 90 1.53 3.70 1.98
N VAL A 91 1.65 2.43 2.41
CA VAL A 91 2.87 1.65 2.23
C VAL A 91 2.66 0.65 1.10
N THR A 92 3.37 0.85 -0.02
CA THR A 92 3.30 -0.04 -1.17
C THR A 92 4.55 0.06 -2.04
N ASN A 93 4.95 -1.03 -2.68
CA ASN A 93 5.98 -1.01 -3.73
C ASN A 93 5.39 -0.75 -5.13
N ASP A 94 4.06 -0.69 -5.24
CA ASP A 94 3.40 -0.28 -6.48
C ASP A 94 3.55 1.23 -6.67
N ILE A 95 4.47 1.61 -7.56
CA ILE A 95 4.82 3.01 -7.82
C ILE A 95 3.61 3.80 -8.36
N PRO A 96 2.89 3.34 -9.41
CA PRO A 96 1.68 4.03 -9.86
C PRO A 96 0.63 4.31 -8.77
N LEU A 97 0.38 3.36 -7.86
CA LEU A 97 -0.54 3.55 -6.73
C LEU A 97 -0.01 4.62 -5.77
N GLY A 98 1.25 4.54 -5.40
CA GLY A 98 1.92 5.51 -4.53
C GLY A 98 1.88 6.93 -5.10
N GLU A 99 2.29 7.10 -6.36
CA GLU A 99 2.23 8.37 -7.07
C GLU A 99 0.79 8.92 -7.17
N ALA A 100 -0.19 8.06 -7.43
CA ALA A 100 -1.60 8.47 -7.47
C ALA A 100 -2.08 8.99 -6.10
N THR A 101 -1.64 8.36 -5.01
CA THR A 101 -1.99 8.76 -3.63
C THR A 101 -1.54 10.20 -3.37
N GLU A 102 -0.26 10.49 -3.56
CA GLU A 102 0.31 11.82 -3.29
C GLU A 102 -0.14 12.88 -4.31
N ALA A 103 -0.44 12.49 -5.55
CA ALA A 103 -0.86 13.43 -6.58
C ALA A 103 -2.36 13.78 -6.52
N LEU A 104 -3.22 12.89 -6.02
CA LEU A 104 -4.68 13.05 -6.07
C LEU A 104 -5.27 13.54 -4.75
N ILE A 105 -4.88 12.99 -3.61
CA ILE A 105 -5.49 13.33 -2.30
C ILE A 105 -5.40 14.84 -1.98
N PRO A 106 -4.27 15.55 -2.19
CA PRO A 106 -4.19 16.98 -1.91
C PRO A 106 -5.17 17.84 -2.73
N LYS A 107 -5.63 17.35 -3.90
CA LYS A 107 -6.62 18.05 -4.74
C LYS A 107 -8.01 18.12 -4.09
N TYR A 108 -8.23 17.36 -3.01
CA TYR A 108 -9.46 17.39 -2.21
C TYR A 108 -9.38 18.35 -1.01
N GLY A 109 -8.32 19.16 -0.91
CA GLY A 109 -8.19 20.22 0.10
C GLY A 109 -7.38 19.84 1.34
N PHE A 110 -6.74 18.67 1.33
CA PHE A 110 -5.80 18.25 2.37
C PHE A 110 -4.41 18.80 2.10
N ALA A 111 -3.67 19.11 3.16
CA ALA A 111 -2.30 19.57 3.04
C ALA A 111 -1.37 18.43 2.59
N ALA A 112 -0.28 18.78 1.91
CA ALA A 112 0.66 17.80 1.35
C ALA A 112 1.36 16.94 2.42
N ASP A 113 1.44 17.41 3.66
CA ASP A 113 1.99 16.67 4.80
C ASP A 113 0.96 15.73 5.46
N GLN A 114 -0.33 15.82 5.12
CA GLN A 114 -1.36 14.89 5.62
C GLN A 114 -1.41 13.57 4.85
N VAL A 115 -0.63 13.44 3.78
CA VAL A 115 -0.55 12.24 2.96
C VAL A 115 0.90 11.94 2.64
N ALA A 116 1.29 10.68 2.76
CA ALA A 116 2.62 10.22 2.35
C ALA A 116 2.51 8.83 1.69
N TRP A 117 3.43 8.56 0.78
CA TRP A 117 3.67 7.22 0.28
C TRP A 117 5.07 6.74 0.70
N LEU A 118 5.15 5.51 1.19
CA LEU A 118 6.41 4.82 1.48
C LEU A 118 6.46 3.49 0.72
N THR A 119 7.67 3.10 0.34
CA THR A 119 7.98 1.76 -0.17
C THR A 119 8.52 0.88 0.96
N GLY A 120 8.57 -0.43 0.75
CA GLY A 120 9.22 -1.33 1.70
C GLY A 120 10.71 -1.00 1.90
N GLY A 121 11.36 -0.41 0.89
CA GLY A 121 12.75 0.04 0.99
C GLY A 121 12.94 1.22 1.95
N ASP A 122 11.91 2.06 2.14
CA ASP A 122 11.96 3.18 3.08
C ASP A 122 11.84 2.74 4.54
N LEU A 123 11.17 1.61 4.78
CA LEU A 123 10.99 1.02 6.11
C LEU A 123 12.07 -0.02 6.47
N ALA A 124 12.78 -0.56 5.49
CA ALA A 124 13.82 -1.57 5.72
C ALA A 124 14.91 -1.14 6.73
N PRO A 125 15.40 0.12 6.75
CA PRO A 125 16.39 0.56 7.73
C PRO A 125 15.88 0.54 9.19
N GLU A 126 14.57 0.66 9.42
CA GLU A 126 13.98 0.56 10.75
C GLU A 126 13.99 -0.87 11.27
N LEU A 127 14.00 -1.86 10.36
CA LEU A 127 14.21 -3.24 10.73
C LEU A 127 15.66 -3.45 11.12
N ASP A 128 16.65 -2.88 10.42
CA ASP A 128 18.09 -3.09 10.68
C ASP A 128 18.57 -2.73 12.10
N GLU A 129 17.89 -1.83 12.84
CA GLU A 129 18.28 -1.45 14.21
C GLU A 129 17.92 -2.51 15.27
N ASP A 130 16.85 -3.29 15.05
CA ASP A 130 16.43 -4.43 15.89
C ASP A 130 16.56 -5.79 15.15
N PHE A 131 16.99 -5.77 13.88
CA PHE A 131 17.28 -6.95 13.08
C PHE A 131 18.57 -7.54 13.61
N VAL A 132 18.43 -8.47 14.55
CA VAL A 132 19.45 -9.45 14.82
C VAL A 132 19.44 -10.40 13.63
N PRO A 133 20.46 -10.38 12.73
CA PRO A 133 20.56 -11.43 11.75
C PRO A 133 20.77 -12.72 12.53
N GLU A 134 19.87 -13.70 12.42
CA GLU A 134 20.07 -15.02 13.06
C GLU A 134 21.20 -15.84 12.42
N PHE A 135 22.01 -15.23 11.54
CA PHE A 135 23.08 -15.88 10.79
C PHE A 135 24.37 -15.02 10.81
N GLU A 136 25.44 -15.56 11.41
CA GLU A 136 26.85 -15.27 11.05
C GLU A 136 27.26 -16.08 9.82
#